data_AF-A0A836GC14-F1
#
_entry.id   AF-A0A836GC14-F1
#
_cell.length_a   1.000
_cell.length_b   1.000
_cell.length_c   1.000
_cell.angle_alpha   90.00
_cell.angle_beta   90.00
_cell.angle_gamma   90.00
#
_symmetry.space_group_name_H-M   'P 1'
#
loop_
_entity.id
_entity.type
_entity.pdbx_description
1 polymer ?
#
loop_
_entity_poly.entity_id
_entity_poly.type
_entity_poly.pdbx_seq_one_letter_code
_entity_poly.pdbx_strand_id
1 'polypeptide(L)'
;MKGASIPLSNVGIAWPTYRKNSTTLEKFHFQISRLQLYSEDSKYVDQLLHEMATKPILHVVQKDGGTQLKLVIDYGNNMQALFKPMRRVAKEIRRQRRASERQSPWSMAGNSSCDLVTSSHTDEIANWRD
;
A
#
# COMPACT_ATOMS: atom_id res chain seq x y z
N MET A 1 -7.19 -60.07 11.10
CA MET A 1 -6.05 -59.72 10.22
C MET A 1 -5.58 -58.34 10.64
N LYS A 2 -4.39 -58.24 11.23
CA LYS A 2 -3.87 -56.95 11.74
C LYS A 2 -3.42 -56.11 10.54
N GLY A 3 -4.05 -54.95 10.34
CA GLY A 3 -3.65 -54.00 9.32
C GLY A 3 -2.27 -53.46 9.63
N ALA A 4 -1.31 -53.71 8.74
CA ALA A 4 0.04 -53.19 8.85
C ALA A 4 0.01 -51.66 8.68
N SER A 5 0.49 -50.93 9.70
CA SER A 5 0.74 -49.50 9.62
C SER A 5 2.02 -49.30 8.80
N ILE A 6 1.91 -48.60 7.67
CA ILE A 6 3.03 -48.32 6.77
C ILE A 6 3.62 -46.97 7.17
N PRO A 7 4.92 -46.86 7.50
CA PRO A 7 5.52 -45.59 7.89
C PRO A 7 5.65 -44.65 6.68
N LEU A 8 5.20 -43.40 6.85
CA LEU A 8 5.21 -42.32 5.83
C LEU A 8 6.62 -41.78 5.49
N SER A 9 7.68 -42.56 5.63
CA SER A 9 9.05 -42.04 5.51
C SER A 9 9.68 -42.15 4.12
N ASN A 10 9.00 -42.69 3.09
CA ASN A 10 9.66 -42.98 1.81
C ASN A 10 8.90 -42.59 0.52
N VAL A 11 7.87 -41.74 0.61
CA VAL A 11 7.33 -41.11 -0.60
C VAL A 11 8.13 -39.84 -0.86
N GLY A 12 8.98 -39.86 -1.89
CA GLY A 12 9.83 -38.74 -2.32
C GLY A 12 9.04 -37.54 -2.88
N ILE A 13 8.00 -37.09 -2.19
CA ILE A 13 7.33 -35.82 -2.46
C ILE A 13 8.11 -34.76 -1.69
N ALA A 14 9.17 -34.25 -2.31
CA ALA A 14 9.82 -33.05 -1.82
C ALA A 14 8.81 -31.90 -1.98
N TRP A 15 8.21 -31.46 -0.87
CA TRP A 15 7.49 -30.19 -0.85
C TRP A 15 8.43 -29.09 -1.35
N PRO A 16 7.98 -28.16 -2.21
CA PRO A 16 8.82 -27.07 -2.66
C PRO A 16 9.36 -26.30 -1.44
N THR A 17 10.65 -26.46 -1.17
CA THR A 17 11.35 -25.73 -0.10
C THR A 17 12.19 -24.65 -0.76
N TYR A 18 12.24 -23.47 -0.14
CA TYR A 18 13.09 -22.39 -0.62
C TYR A 18 14.57 -22.79 -0.49
N ARG A 19 15.44 -22.28 -1.37
CA ARG A 19 16.87 -22.59 -1.31
C ARG A 19 17.47 -21.97 -0.04
N LYS A 20 18.42 -22.66 0.61
CA LYS A 20 19.01 -22.19 1.89
C LYS A 20 19.54 -20.75 1.85
N ASN A 21 19.98 -20.27 0.68
CA ASN A 21 20.55 -18.93 0.48
C ASN A 21 19.56 -17.94 -0.17
N SER A 22 18.26 -18.20 -0.09
CA SER A 22 17.23 -17.33 -0.67
C SER A 22 17.11 -15.99 0.07
N THR A 23 16.81 -14.94 -0.69
CA THR A 23 16.56 -13.60 -0.14
C THR A 23 15.23 -13.53 0.60
N THR A 24 15.05 -12.51 1.45
CA THR A 24 13.79 -12.28 2.17
C THR A 24 12.62 -12.07 1.19
N LEU A 25 12.86 -11.37 0.08
CA LEU A 25 11.85 -11.15 -0.97
C LEU A 25 11.45 -12.47 -1.66
N GLU A 26 12.42 -13.34 -1.96
CA GLU A 26 12.11 -14.66 -2.53
C GLU A 26 11.24 -15.49 -1.59
N LYS A 27 11.59 -15.53 -0.29
CA LYS A 27 10.80 -16.23 0.73
C LYS A 27 9.38 -15.66 0.83
N PHE A 28 9.24 -14.33 0.76
CA PHE A 28 7.94 -13.68 0.70
C PHE A 28 7.14 -14.11 -0.53
N HIS A 29 7.74 -14.14 -1.72
CA HIS A 29 7.06 -14.59 -2.94
C HIS A 29 6.59 -16.05 -2.86
N PHE A 30 7.36 -16.94 -2.23
CA PHE A 30 6.96 -18.33 -2.02
C PHE A 30 5.75 -18.50 -1.09
N GLN A 31 5.48 -17.54 -0.20
CA GLN A 31 4.34 -17.60 0.71
C GLN A 31 3.02 -17.14 0.08
N ILE A 32 3.06 -16.53 -1.10
CA ILE A 32 1.87 -16.05 -1.78
C ILE A 32 0.98 -17.25 -2.12
N SER A 33 -0.25 -17.20 -1.63
CA SER A 33 -1.24 -18.25 -1.84
C SER A 33 -2.41 -17.72 -2.68
N ARG A 34 -3.31 -18.62 -3.09
CA ARG A 34 -4.53 -18.21 -3.82
C ARG A 34 -5.49 -17.35 -3.00
N LEU A 35 -5.48 -17.51 -1.67
CA LEU A 35 -6.46 -16.89 -0.78
C LEU A 35 -5.92 -15.65 -0.06
N GLN A 36 -4.60 -15.58 0.14
CA GLN A 36 -3.93 -14.49 0.85
C GLN A 36 -2.56 -14.20 0.25
N LEU A 37 -2.21 -12.91 0.18
CA LEU A 37 -0.91 -12.43 -0.29
C LEU A 37 0.20 -12.69 0.74
N TYR A 38 -0.11 -12.52 2.02
CA TYR A 38 0.75 -12.83 3.16
C TYR A 38 -0.11 -13.25 4.35
N SER A 39 0.45 -14.05 5.26
CA SER A 39 -0.21 -14.44 6.52
C SER A 39 0.00 -13.34 7.57
N GLU A 40 -0.97 -13.17 8.49
CA GLU A 40 -0.86 -12.22 9.61
C GLU A 40 0.38 -12.48 10.48
N ASP A 41 0.78 -13.74 10.66
CA ASP A 41 1.95 -14.13 11.45
C ASP A 41 3.26 -14.17 10.64
N SER A 42 3.28 -13.60 9.43
CA SER A 42 4.45 -13.68 8.54
C SER A 42 5.58 -12.75 8.99
N LYS A 43 6.61 -13.34 9.60
CA LYS A 43 7.87 -12.67 9.97
C LYS A 43 8.63 -12.06 8.79
N TYR A 44 8.39 -12.54 7.56
CA TYR A 44 9.10 -12.07 6.38
C TYR A 44 8.61 -10.71 5.90
N VAL A 45 7.36 -10.35 6.20
CA VAL A 45 6.79 -9.05 5.82
C VAL A 45 7.50 -7.94 6.58
N ASP A 46 7.58 -8.05 7.91
CA ASP A 46 8.25 -7.05 8.75
C ASP A 46 9.73 -6.92 8.39
N GLN A 47 10.40 -8.05 8.14
CA GLN A 47 11.79 -8.05 7.70
C GLN A 47 11.95 -7.36 6.34
N LEU A 48 11.07 -7.64 5.37
CA LEU A 48 11.13 -7.03 4.04
C LEU A 48 10.86 -5.51 4.11
N LEU A 49 9.90 -5.09 4.92
CA LEU A 49 9.61 -3.68 5.17
C LEU A 49 10.82 -2.95 5.77
N HIS A 50 11.47 -3.56 6.76
CA HIS A 50 12.68 -3.02 7.36
C HIS A 50 13.83 -2.93 6.34
N GLU A 51 14.03 -3.97 5.53
CA GLU A 51 15.04 -3.98 4.47
C GLU A 51 14.78 -2.91 3.41
N MET A 52 13.53 -2.69 2.99
CA MET A 52 13.20 -1.62 2.04
C MET A 52 13.40 -0.21 2.62
N ALA A 53 13.23 -0.04 3.93
CA ALA A 53 13.43 1.24 4.60
C ALA A 53 14.91 1.58 4.82
N THR A 54 15.79 0.58 4.90
CA THR A 54 17.19 0.75 5.32
C THR A 54 18.21 0.51 4.22
N LYS A 55 17.90 -0.31 3.21
CA LYS A 55 18.86 -0.64 2.15
C LYS A 55 19.18 0.58 1.27
N PRO A 56 20.43 0.67 0.78
CA PRO A 56 20.81 1.71 -0.16
C PRO A 56 20.09 1.52 -1.50
N ILE A 57 19.72 2.64 -2.11
CA ILE A 57 19.13 2.68 -3.44
C ILE A 57 20.27 2.61 -4.46
N LEU A 58 20.32 1.55 -5.27
CA LEU A 58 21.37 1.38 -6.28
C LEU A 58 21.00 2.05 -7.60
N HIS A 59 19.73 1.92 -8.00
CA HIS A 59 19.25 2.45 -9.27
C HIS A 59 17.79 2.91 -9.17
N VAL A 60 17.43 3.93 -9.93
CA VAL A 60 16.07 4.47 -9.99
C VAL A 60 15.70 4.76 -11.43
N VAL A 61 14.58 4.20 -11.89
CA VAL A 61 14.06 4.41 -13.24
C VAL A 61 12.64 4.96 -13.16
N GLN A 62 12.33 5.97 -13.97
CA GLN A 62 10.94 6.38 -14.16
C GLN A 62 10.20 5.30 -14.96
N LYS A 63 9.07 4.83 -14.45
CA LYS A 63 8.25 3.89 -15.21
C LYS A 63 7.50 4.64 -16.31
N ASP A 64 7.80 4.31 -17.56
CA ASP A 64 7.07 4.84 -18.71
C ASP A 64 5.64 4.29 -18.72
N GLY A 65 4.69 5.16 -19.05
CA GLY A 65 3.27 4.84 -19.12
C GLY A 65 2.47 5.18 -17.85
N GLY A 66 1.44 6.01 -18.05
CA GLY A 66 0.49 6.46 -17.02
C GLY A 66 0.46 7.98 -16.85
N THR A 67 -0.56 8.50 -16.19
CA THR A 67 -0.74 9.96 -15.95
C THR A 67 0.00 10.45 -14.70
N GLN A 68 0.60 9.55 -13.92
CA GLN A 68 1.15 9.84 -12.59
C GLN A 68 2.62 9.44 -12.53
N LEU A 69 3.44 10.26 -11.87
CA LEU A 69 4.84 9.96 -11.61
C LEU A 69 4.97 8.67 -10.78
N LYS A 70 5.71 7.69 -11.32
CA LYS A 70 6.03 6.41 -10.67
C LYS A 70 7.50 6.10 -10.91
N LEU A 71 8.21 5.70 -9.85
CA LEU A 71 9.62 5.33 -9.92
C LEU A 71 9.75 3.84 -9.58
N VAL A 72 10.64 3.13 -10.28
CA VAL A 72 11.08 1.79 -9.92
C VAL A 72 12.45 1.93 -9.27
N ILE A 73 12.55 1.50 -8.02
CA ILE A 73 13.77 1.53 -7.22
C ILE A 73 14.37 0.13 -7.20
N ASP A 74 15.65 0.00 -7.52
CA ASP A 74 16.43 -1.22 -7.40
C ASP A 74 17.36 -1.15 -6.18
N TYR A 75 17.27 -2.16 -5.31
CA TYR A 75 18.08 -2.29 -4.09
C TYR A 75 19.16 -3.38 -4.21
N GLY A 76 19.31 -3.99 -5.39
CA GLY A 76 20.19 -5.14 -5.61
C GLY A 76 19.56 -6.48 -5.20
N ASN A 77 20.26 -7.58 -5.50
CA ASN A 77 19.78 -8.95 -5.24
C ASN A 77 18.37 -9.21 -5.79
N ASN A 78 18.09 -8.68 -6.98
CA ASN A 78 16.79 -8.78 -7.67
C ASN A 78 15.60 -8.17 -6.90
N MET A 79 15.87 -7.32 -5.90
CA MET A 79 14.84 -6.65 -5.11
C MET A 79 14.50 -5.29 -5.74
N GLN A 80 13.28 -5.18 -6.26
CA GLN A 80 12.77 -3.94 -6.85
C GLN A 80 11.46 -3.52 -6.19
N ALA A 81 11.28 -2.21 -5.99
CA ALA A 81 10.04 -1.65 -5.44
C ALA A 81 9.50 -0.50 -6.30
N LEU A 82 8.16 -0.43 -6.38
CA LEU A 82 7.48 0.69 -7.02
C LEU A 82 7.26 1.81 -5.99
N PHE A 83 7.91 2.95 -6.20
CA PHE A 83 7.75 4.12 -5.37
C PHE A 83 6.75 5.12 -5.97
N LYS A 84 5.80 5.55 -5.12
CA LYS A 84 4.82 6.60 -5.44
C LYS A 84 5.14 7.83 -4.60
N PRO A 85 5.58 8.95 -5.20
CA PRO A 85 5.88 10.15 -4.45
C PRO A 85 4.60 10.73 -3.83
N MET A 86 4.74 11.26 -2.62
CA MET A 86 3.64 11.97 -1.98
C MET A 86 3.31 13.26 -2.76
N ARG A 87 2.04 13.44 -3.13
CA ARG A 87 1.56 14.64 -3.83
C ARG A 87 1.52 15.85 -2.90
N ARG A 88 2.65 16.52 -2.70
CA ARG A 88 2.73 17.78 -1.94
C ARG A 88 2.34 19.00 -2.79
N VAL A 89 1.08 19.08 -3.23
CA VAL A 89 0.54 20.33 -3.84
C VAL A 89 -0.97 20.47 -3.63
N ALA A 90 -1.71 19.35 -3.60
CA ALA A 90 -3.17 19.42 -3.79
C ALA A 90 -4.00 19.77 -2.54
N LYS A 91 -3.46 19.64 -1.31
CA LYS A 91 -4.20 20.02 -0.08
C LYS A 91 -4.04 21.51 0.23
N GLU A 92 -2.83 22.04 0.13
CA GLU A 92 -2.57 23.45 0.41
C GLU A 92 -3.15 24.36 -0.67
N ILE A 93 -2.97 24.05 -1.96
CA ILE A 93 -3.54 24.85 -3.04
C ILE A 93 -5.07 24.79 -3.07
N ARG A 94 -5.68 23.63 -2.79
CA ARG A 94 -7.16 23.55 -2.71
C ARG A 94 -7.70 24.26 -1.47
N ARG A 95 -6.95 24.29 -0.37
CA ARG A 95 -7.32 25.04 0.84
C ARG A 95 -7.23 26.54 0.59
N GLN A 96 -6.18 27.00 -0.09
CA GLN A 96 -6.03 28.41 -0.47
C GLN A 96 -7.07 28.87 -1.51
N ARG A 97 -7.41 28.03 -2.50
CA ARG A 97 -8.53 28.32 -3.42
C ARG A 97 -9.88 28.35 -2.71
N ARG A 98 -10.17 27.39 -1.82
CA ARG A 98 -11.43 27.42 -1.03
C ARG A 98 -11.50 28.62 -0.08
N ALA A 99 -10.37 29.13 0.39
CA ALA A 99 -10.30 30.32 1.22
C ALA A 99 -10.45 31.62 0.40
N SER A 100 -9.85 31.71 -0.80
CA SER A 100 -10.04 32.87 -1.68
C SER A 100 -11.43 32.92 -2.33
N GLU A 101 -12.08 31.77 -2.52
CA GLU A 101 -13.43 31.65 -3.09
C GLU A 101 -14.54 31.82 -2.04
N ARG A 102 -14.15 31.96 -0.76
CA ARG A 102 -14.99 32.48 0.34
C ARG A 102 -14.81 33.99 0.57
N GLN A 103 -14.15 34.71 -0.32
CA GLN A 103 -14.32 36.16 -0.41
C GLN A 103 -15.61 36.41 -1.20
N SER A 104 -16.70 36.67 -0.47
CA SER A 104 -18.08 36.70 -0.98
C SER A 104 -18.27 37.60 -2.22
N PRO A 105 -19.02 37.14 -3.25
CA PRO A 105 -19.57 37.99 -4.33
C PRO A 105 -20.53 39.09 -3.83
N TRP A 106 -20.93 39.03 -2.56
CA TRP A 106 -21.96 39.88 -1.94
C TRP A 106 -21.40 41.13 -1.26
N SER A 107 -20.33 41.73 -1.81
CA SER A 107 -19.93 43.09 -1.42
C SER A 107 -20.59 44.17 -2.28
N MET A 108 -21.71 43.86 -2.93
CA MET A 108 -22.65 44.87 -3.42
C MET A 108 -24.09 44.39 -3.17
N ALA A 109 -24.88 45.32 -2.65
CA ALA A 109 -26.34 45.29 -2.49
C ALA A 109 -26.91 44.49 -1.30
N GLY A 110 -27.25 45.25 -0.25
CA GLY A 110 -28.67 45.43 0.04
C GLY A 110 -29.29 44.47 1.06
N ASN A 111 -29.50 45.00 2.25
CA ASN A 111 -30.38 44.52 3.30
C ASN A 111 -31.69 43.88 2.79
N SER A 112 -31.90 42.59 3.07
CA SER A 112 -33.16 42.08 3.61
C SER A 112 -33.05 40.61 4.04
N SER A 113 -33.49 40.40 5.28
CA SER A 113 -33.86 39.15 5.95
C SER A 113 -34.13 37.92 5.05
N CYS A 114 -33.30 36.88 5.15
CA CYS A 114 -33.76 35.48 5.25
C CYS A 114 -32.61 34.49 5.52
N ASP A 115 -32.87 33.60 6.49
CA ASP A 115 -32.42 32.21 6.59
C ASP A 115 -31.07 31.89 7.27
N LEU A 116 -31.16 31.91 8.61
CA LEU A 116 -30.50 30.95 9.50
C LEU A 116 -31.10 29.55 9.31
N VAL A 117 -30.29 28.55 8.93
CA VAL A 117 -30.44 27.17 9.44
C VAL A 117 -29.05 26.59 9.71
N THR A 118 -28.78 26.41 11.00
CA THR A 118 -27.70 25.57 11.53
C THR A 118 -28.05 24.09 11.33
N SER A 119 -27.14 23.27 10.82
CA SER A 119 -27.15 21.83 11.08
C SER A 119 -25.73 21.28 11.20
N SER A 120 -25.22 21.35 12.42
CA SER A 120 -24.32 20.34 12.96
C SER A 120 -25.12 19.06 13.17
N HIS A 121 -24.86 18.01 12.38
CA HIS A 121 -25.14 16.60 12.71
C HIS A 121 -24.33 15.68 11.77
N THR A 122 -23.47 14.88 12.40
CA THR A 122 -23.17 13.46 12.11
C THR A 122 -23.21 12.94 10.66
N ASP A 123 -22.05 12.44 10.20
CA ASP A 123 -21.89 11.24 9.33
C ASP A 123 -20.42 10.79 9.52
N GLU A 124 -20.09 10.04 10.57
CA GLU A 124 -20.13 8.57 10.65
C GLU A 124 -19.56 7.81 9.43
N ILE A 125 -18.41 7.18 9.67
CA ILE A 125 -18.00 5.86 9.18
C ILE A 125 -18.17 5.60 7.67
N ALA A 126 -17.13 5.96 6.90
CA ALA A 126 -16.83 5.30 5.63
C ALA A 126 -15.62 4.37 5.81
N ASN A 127 -15.98 3.14 6.14
CA ASN A 127 -15.20 1.91 6.14
C ASN A 127 -14.47 1.74 4.78
N TRP A 128 -13.14 1.82 4.76
CA TRP A 128 -12.35 1.49 3.56
C TRP A 128 -12.03 -0.02 3.57
N ARG A 129 -12.96 -0.82 3.06
CA ARG A 129 -12.67 -2.10 2.41
C ARG A 129 -13.12 -1.96 0.95
N ASP A 130 -12.15 -1.91 0.06
CA ASP A 130 -12.16 -2.45 -1.31
C ASP A 130 -10.71 -2.46 -1.83
#